data_AF-A0A2N6G391-F1
#
_entry.id   AF-A0A2N6G391-F1
#
_cell.length_a   1.000
_cell.length_b   1.000
_cell.length_c   1.000
_cell.angle_alpha   90.00
_cell.angle_beta   90.00
_cell.angle_gamma   90.00
#
_symmetry.space_group_name_H-M   'P 1'
#
loop_
_entity.id
_entity.type
_entity.pdbx_description
1 polymer ?
#
loop_
_entity_poly.entity_id
_entity_poly.type
_entity_poly.pdbx_seq_one_letter_code
_entity_poly.pdbx_strand_id
1 'polypeptide(L)'
;MSLITEIILMDTYEKMHINLHDFLSDEADWNDEFWIFEESKLAHISNELNKIFNYSKNGITFTSIWNGDYIKSEQEVSIKQFIDIIKNNKIGTHIKYIIR
;
A
#
# COMPACT_ATOMS: atom_id res chain seq x y z
N MET A 1 14.38 11.98 3.08
CA MET A 1 13.77 10.65 3.34
C MET A 1 12.46 10.60 2.59
N SER A 2 12.04 9.43 2.11
CA SER A 2 10.85 9.28 1.25
C SER A 2 10.03 8.07 1.67
N LEU A 3 8.75 8.07 1.27
CA LEU A 3 7.88 6.91 1.40
C LEU A 3 8.31 5.85 0.37
N ILE A 4 8.65 4.66 0.85
CA ILE A 4 8.96 3.50 0.01
C ILE A 4 7.72 2.62 -0.04
N THR A 5 7.21 2.39 -1.25
CA THR A 5 6.14 1.41 -1.47
C THR A 5 6.68 0.22 -2.23
N GLU A 6 6.54 -0.96 -1.63
CA GLU A 6 6.92 -2.23 -2.25
C GLU A 6 5.68 -3.10 -2.43
N ILE A 7 5.58 -3.69 -3.61
CA ILE A 7 4.57 -4.70 -3.93
C ILE A 7 5.33 -5.94 -4.38
N ILE A 8 5.03 -7.09 -3.79
CA ILE A 8 5.69 -8.35 -4.15
C ILE A 8 4.62 -9.32 -4.61
N LEU A 9 4.77 -9.84 -5.84
CA LEU A 9 3.92 -10.92 -6.32
C LEU A 9 4.26 -12.20 -5.57
N MET A 10 3.27 -12.87 -4.98
CA MET A 10 3.53 -14.07 -4.18
C MET A 10 3.90 -15.29 -5.03
N ASP A 11 3.60 -15.26 -6.34
CA ASP A 11 3.93 -16.34 -7.27
C ASP A 11 5.41 -16.37 -7.67
N THR A 12 5.98 -15.18 -7.91
CA THR A 12 7.30 -15.03 -8.54
C THR A 12 8.33 -14.38 -7.64
N TYR A 13 7.89 -13.80 -6.50
CA TYR A 13 8.70 -12.92 -5.64
C TYR A 13 9.25 -11.69 -6.38
N GLU A 14 8.66 -11.35 -7.53
CA GLU A 14 8.99 -10.15 -8.28
C GLU A 14 8.50 -8.91 -7.52
N LYS A 15 9.38 -7.91 -7.43
CA LYS A 15 9.08 -6.62 -6.82
C LYS A 15 8.57 -5.65 -7.87
N MET A 16 7.45 -5.03 -7.57
CA MET A 16 6.91 -3.88 -8.28
C MET A 16 6.90 -2.67 -7.36
N HIS A 17 6.95 -1.49 -7.98
CA HIS A 17 6.97 -0.22 -7.28
C HIS A 17 5.87 0.69 -7.81
N ILE A 18 5.16 1.33 -6.89
CA ILE A 18 4.29 2.48 -7.17
C ILE A 18 4.85 3.65 -6.38
N ASN A 19 4.97 4.83 -6.99
CA ASN A 19 5.37 6.01 -6.26
C ASN A 19 4.15 6.62 -5.52
N LEU A 20 3.90 6.15 -4.29
CA LEU A 20 2.84 6.73 -3.45
C LEU A 20 3.29 8.00 -2.71
N HIS A 21 4.59 8.29 -2.68
CA HIS A 21 5.11 9.49 -2.01
C HIS A 21 4.50 10.77 -2.61
N ASP A 22 4.38 10.83 -3.93
CA ASP A 22 3.83 11.97 -4.66
C ASP A 22 2.31 12.15 -4.47
N PHE A 23 1.65 11.22 -3.78
CA PHE A 23 0.20 11.27 -3.51
C PHE A 23 -0.10 11.55 -2.04
N LEU A 24 0.91 11.70 -1.18
CA LEU A 24 0.72 12.11 0.20
C LEU A 24 0.14 13.52 0.23
N SER A 25 -0.80 13.73 1.15
CA SER A 25 -1.25 15.07 1.49
C SER A 25 -0.19 15.83 2.31
N ASP A 26 -0.33 17.15 2.39
CA ASP A 26 0.52 17.99 3.24
C ASP A 26 0.37 17.67 4.75
N GLU A 27 -0.69 16.98 5.14
CA GLU A 27 -0.98 16.57 6.52
C GLU A 27 -0.35 15.22 6.89
N ALA A 28 0.27 14.51 5.95
CA ALA A 28 0.82 13.19 6.20
C ALA A 28 2.03 13.22 7.16
N ASP A 29 1.95 12.48 8.27
CA ASP A 29 3.05 12.26 9.22
C ASP A 29 3.44 10.77 9.24
N TRP A 30 4.74 10.48 9.30
CA TRP A 30 5.24 9.10 9.38
C TRP A 30 5.02 8.46 10.76
N ASN A 31 4.68 9.24 11.79
CA ASN A 31 4.36 8.76 13.13
C ASN A 31 2.88 8.40 13.30
N ASP A 32 2.03 8.78 12.35
CA ASP A 32 0.60 8.46 12.39
C ASP A 32 0.36 6.96 12.15
N GLU A 33 -0.83 6.50 12.55
CA GLU A 33 -1.24 5.11 12.33
C GLU A 33 -1.44 4.80 10.84
N PHE A 34 -1.92 5.78 10.07
CA PHE A 34 -2.26 5.64 8.66
C PHE A 34 -1.64 6.76 7.81
N TRP A 35 -1.23 6.42 6.59
CA TRP A 35 -0.88 7.43 5.59
C TRP A 35 -2.12 8.22 5.18
N ILE A 36 -1.94 9.54 5.07
CA ILE A 36 -2.96 10.45 4.57
C ILE A 36 -2.60 10.83 3.13
N PHE A 37 -3.25 10.19 2.16
CA PHE A 37 -3.14 10.56 0.75
C PHE A 37 -4.15 11.63 0.36
N GLU A 38 -3.88 12.38 -0.70
CA GLU A 38 -4.86 13.26 -1.33
C GLU A 38 -6.08 12.45 -1.81
N GLU A 39 -7.29 12.87 -1.43
CA GLU A 39 -8.54 12.19 -1.81
C GLU A 39 -8.68 12.03 -3.33
N SER A 40 -8.22 13.04 -4.09
CA SER A 40 -8.25 13.04 -5.55
C SER A 40 -7.42 11.91 -6.19
N LYS A 41 -6.46 11.34 -5.45
CA LYS A 41 -5.52 10.29 -5.91
C LYS A 41 -5.97 8.90 -5.50
N LEU A 42 -6.84 8.75 -4.50
CA LEU A 42 -7.25 7.43 -3.97
C LEU A 42 -7.84 6.51 -5.03
N ALA A 43 -8.63 7.06 -5.96
CA ALA A 43 -9.19 6.31 -7.08
C ALA A 43 -8.09 5.78 -8.02
N HIS A 44 -7.06 6.59 -8.28
CA HIS A 44 -5.92 6.19 -9.10
C HIS A 44 -5.12 5.08 -8.42
N ILE A 45 -4.78 5.25 -7.13
CA ILE A 45 -4.07 4.25 -6.33
C ILE A 45 -4.80 2.91 -6.33
N SER A 46 -6.10 2.93 -6.05
CA SER A 46 -6.95 1.74 -6.04
C SER A 46 -6.95 1.02 -7.39
N ASN A 47 -7.03 1.77 -8.49
CA ASN A 47 -7.05 1.20 -9.83
C ASN A 47 -5.72 0.55 -10.21
N GLU A 48 -4.59 1.19 -9.92
CA GLU A 48 -3.26 0.63 -10.20
C GLU A 48 -3.01 -0.64 -9.38
N LEU A 49 -3.35 -0.64 -8.09
CA LEU A 49 -3.20 -1.82 -7.23
C LEU A 49 -4.10 -2.98 -7.67
N ASN A 50 -5.33 -2.70 -8.10
CA ASN A 50 -6.22 -3.72 -8.64
C ASN A 50 -5.67 -4.33 -9.93
N LYS A 51 -5.03 -3.53 -10.80
CA LYS A 51 -4.33 -4.04 -11.99
C LYS A 51 -3.17 -4.96 -11.59
N ILE A 52 -2.32 -4.53 -10.65
CA ILE A 52 -1.18 -5.32 -10.18
C ILE A 52 -1.63 -6.65 -9.58
N PHE A 53 -2.67 -6.63 -8.74
CA PHE A 53 -3.24 -7.84 -8.15
C PHE A 53 -3.67 -8.86 -9.21
N ASN A 54 -4.27 -8.42 -10.33
CA ASN A 54 -4.69 -9.30 -11.41
C ASN A 54 -3.53 -10.02 -12.14
N TYR A 55 -2.28 -9.59 -11.95
CA TYR A 55 -1.11 -10.29 -12.47
C TYR A 55 -0.63 -11.45 -11.58
N SER A 56 -1.15 -11.56 -10.34
CA SER A 56 -0.81 -12.66 -9.44
C SER A 56 -2.00 -13.57 -9.18
N LYS A 57 -1.74 -14.88 -9.25
CA LYS A 57 -2.72 -15.93 -8.93
C LYS A 57 -2.82 -16.20 -7.44
N ASN A 58 -1.70 -16.11 -6.71
CA ASN A 58 -1.66 -16.38 -5.26
C ASN A 58 -1.70 -15.10 -4.40
N GLY A 59 -1.86 -13.94 -5.02
CA GLY A 59 -1.98 -12.65 -4.34
C GLY A 59 -0.67 -11.87 -4.25
N ILE A 60 -0.72 -10.73 -3.56
CA ILE A 60 0.42 -9.81 -3.45
C ILE A 60 0.67 -9.46 -1.99
N THR A 61 1.92 -9.13 -1.65
CA THR A 61 2.19 -8.38 -0.42
C THR A 61 2.37 -6.92 -0.74
N PHE A 62 1.82 -6.04 0.09
CA PHE A 62 1.96 -4.60 -0.04
C PHE A 62 2.52 -4.01 1.24
N THR A 63 3.53 -3.15 1.11
CA THR A 63 4.05 -2.30 2.19
C THR A 63 4.20 -0.88 1.68
N SER A 64 3.91 0.10 2.54
CA SER A 64 4.23 1.49 2.29
C SER A 64 4.79 2.06 3.58
N ILE A 65 6.10 2.28 3.62
CA ILE A 65 6.83 2.60 4.85
C ILE A 65 7.86 3.69 4.59
N TRP A 66 8.07 4.57 5.57
CA TRP A 66 9.10 5.59 5.47
C TRP A 66 10.48 4.95 5.42
N ASN A 67 11.36 5.46 4.55
CA ASN A 67 12.71 4.92 4.42
C ASN A 67 13.46 5.02 5.77
N GLY A 68 13.94 3.87 6.25
CA GLY A 68 14.64 3.73 7.54
C GLY A 68 13.75 3.24 8.69
N ASP A 69 12.45 3.04 8.46
CA ASP A 69 11.53 2.49 9.45
C ASP A 69 11.32 0.97 9.28
N TYR A 70 10.54 0.33 10.16
CA TYR A 70 10.28 -1.11 10.15
C TYR A 70 8.79 -1.48 10.28
N ILE A 71 8.43 -2.64 9.72
CA ILE A 71 7.07 -3.19 9.82
C ILE A 71 6.82 -3.67 11.26
N LYS A 72 5.70 -3.23 11.84
CA LYS A 72 5.29 -3.58 13.21
C LYS A 72 4.22 -4.68 13.24
N SER A 73 3.45 -4.82 12.17
CA SER A 73 2.38 -5.82 12.09
C SER A 73 2.12 -6.29 10.67
N GLU A 74 1.51 -7.47 10.57
CA GLU A 74 1.05 -8.04 9.31
C GLU A 74 -0.47 -8.24 9.36
N GLN A 75 -1.15 -8.00 8.24
CA GLN A 75 -2.58 -8.17 8.12
C GLN A 75 -2.93 -8.90 6.82
N GLU A 76 -3.64 -10.01 6.93
CA GLU A 76 -4.20 -10.71 5.77
C GLU A 76 -5.58 -10.15 5.45
N VAL A 77 -5.79 -9.74 4.20
CA VAL A 77 -7.01 -9.10 3.71
C VAL A 77 -7.35 -9.59 2.32
N SER A 78 -8.64 -9.56 1.98
CA SER A 78 -9.06 -9.74 0.58
C SER A 78 -8.75 -8.51 -0.26
N ILE A 79 -8.66 -8.66 -1.58
CA ILE A 79 -8.52 -7.50 -2.49
C ILE A 79 -9.65 -6.47 -2.28
N LYS A 80 -10.89 -6.92 -2.05
CA LYS A 80 -12.02 -6.02 -1.79
C LYS A 80 -11.79 -5.19 -0.52
N GLN A 81 -11.39 -5.84 0.57
CA GLN A 81 -11.07 -5.15 1.83
C GLN A 81 -9.90 -4.18 1.67
N PHE A 82 -8.87 -4.56 0.92
CA PHE A 82 -7.73 -3.68 0.70
C PHE A 82 -8.09 -2.44 -0.14
N ILE A 83 -8.92 -2.61 -1.17
CA ILE A 83 -9.47 -1.48 -1.93
C ILE A 83 -10.31 -0.57 -1.03
N ASP A 84 -11.11 -1.13 -0.12
CA ASP A 84 -11.86 -0.33 0.84
C ASP A 84 -10.93 0.42 1.82
N ILE A 85 -9.82 -0.19 2.26
CA ILE A 85 -8.79 0.48 3.06
C ILE A 85 -8.21 1.70 2.32
N ILE A 86 -7.86 1.56 1.04
CA ILE A 86 -7.33 2.67 0.24
C ILE A 86 -8.39 3.77 0.09
N LYS A 87 -9.63 3.42 -0.28
CA LYS A 87 -10.70 4.39 -0.49
C LYS A 87 -11.07 5.17 0.78
N ASN A 88 -10.85 4.58 1.95
CA ASN A 88 -11.07 5.23 3.24
C ASN A 88 -9.80 5.89 3.80
N ASN A 89 -8.71 5.93 3.04
CA ASN A 89 -7.42 6.52 3.44
C ASN A 89 -6.84 5.91 4.73
N LYS A 90 -6.87 4.58 4.84
CA LYS A 90 -6.46 3.82 6.04
C LYS A 90 -5.27 2.90 5.81
N ILE A 91 -4.39 3.21 4.85
CA ILE A 91 -3.19 2.41 4.64
C ILE A 91 -2.23 2.66 5.82
N GLY A 92 -2.06 1.66 6.67
CA GLY A 92 -1.15 1.73 7.81
C GLY A 92 0.31 2.02 7.46
N THR A 93 0.96 2.85 8.27
CA THR A 93 2.35 3.32 8.09
C THR A 93 3.42 2.26 8.40
N HIS A 94 3.10 1.30 9.27
CA HIS A 94 3.97 0.19 9.67
C HIS A 94 3.33 -1.19 9.50
N ILE A 95 2.41 -1.31 8.55
CA ILE A 95 1.65 -2.55 8.32
C ILE A 95 2.07 -3.17 6.99
N LYS A 96 2.32 -4.48 7.01
CA LYS A 96 2.42 -5.29 5.80
C LYS A 96 1.08 -5.97 5.53
N TYR A 97 0.53 -5.73 4.34
CA TYR A 97 -0.69 -6.36 3.90
C TYR A 97 -0.36 -7.59 3.07
N ILE A 98 -0.99 -8.72 3.39
CA ILE A 98 -1.00 -9.94 2.58
C ILE A 98 -2.37 -10.01 1.92
N ILE A 99 -2.42 -9.80 0.62
CA ILE A 99 -3.67 -9.59 -0.12
C ILE A 99 -3.94 -10.83 -0.98
N ARG A 100 -5.07 -11.50 -0.76
CA ARG A 100 -5.47 -12.74 -1.45
C ARG A 100 -6.92 -12.75 -1.91
#